data_AF-A0A7F8Q1T2-F1
#
_entry.id   AF-A0A7F8Q1T2-F1
#
_cell.length_a   1.000
_cell.length_b   1.000
_cell.length_c   1.000
_cell.angle_alpha   90.00
_cell.angle_beta   90.00
_cell.angle_gamma   90.00
#
_symmetry.space_group_name_H-M   'P 1'
#
loop_
_entity.id
_entity.type
_entity.pdbx_description
1 polymer ?
#
loop_
_entity_poly.entity_id
_entity_poly.type
_entity_poly.pdbx_seq_one_letter_code
_entity_poly.pdbx_strand_id
1 'polypeptide(L)'
;MLSRVEPAERYPQCLCLSPTYELALQTGKVIEQMGKFHPELKLAYAVRGNKLERGQKISEHIVIGTPGTVLDWCAKLKFIDPKKIKVFVLDEADVMIATQGHQDQSIRIQRMLPRNCQMLLFSATFEDSVWKFAQKVVPDPNIIKLKREEETLDTIKQYYVLCNNRDEKFQALCNLYGAITIAQAMIFCHVSSSGGPARGGAALEGVPAPPFSPLLFSAEEDQVPCVARKEWFVKMQHSFILVS
;
A
#
# COMPACT_ATOMS: atom_id res chain seq x y z
N MET A 1 12.25 -4.78 12.84
CA MET A 1 11.87 -3.45 13.35
C MET A 1 11.51 -3.53 14.83
N LEU A 2 10.43 -4.21 15.22
CA LEU A 2 9.97 -4.34 16.61
C LEU A 2 11.04 -4.82 17.60
N SER A 3 11.80 -5.86 17.24
CA SER A 3 12.85 -6.45 18.10
C SER A 3 14.08 -5.55 18.36
N ARG A 4 14.19 -4.41 17.67
CA ARG A 4 15.32 -3.47 17.81
C ARG A 4 14.95 -2.21 18.60
N VAL A 5 13.68 -2.07 18.96
CA VAL A 5 13.20 -0.97 19.77
C VAL A 5 13.47 -1.28 21.24
N GLU A 6 14.00 -0.29 21.96
CA GLU A 6 14.12 -0.31 23.42
C GLU A 6 12.96 0.49 24.04
N PRO A 7 11.94 -0.15 24.64
CA PRO A 7 10.74 0.56 25.13
C PRO A 7 10.97 1.50 26.32
N ALA A 8 12.06 1.32 27.06
CA ALA A 8 12.43 2.22 28.15
C ALA A 8 12.78 3.64 27.64
N GLU A 9 13.24 3.74 26.39
CA GLU A 9 13.75 4.96 25.79
C GLU A 9 12.67 5.66 24.94
N ARG A 10 11.97 6.62 25.56
CA ARG A 10 10.80 7.33 24.97
C ARG A 10 11.17 8.38 23.91
N TYR A 11 11.67 7.91 22.78
CA TYR A 11 11.89 8.70 21.57
C TYR A 11 11.85 7.79 20.32
N PRO A 12 11.69 8.36 19.12
CA PRO A 12 11.74 7.60 17.87
C PRO A 12 13.05 6.85 17.68
N GLN A 13 12.97 5.54 17.54
CA GLN A 13 14.09 4.63 17.26
C GLN A 13 13.95 3.93 15.91
N CYS A 14 12.73 3.83 15.40
CA CYS A 14 12.47 3.26 14.07
C CYS A 14 11.63 4.22 13.23
N LEU A 15 12.02 4.39 11.97
CA LEU A 15 11.35 5.25 11.01
C LEU A 15 10.98 4.45 9.77
N CYS A 16 9.71 4.53 9.35
CA CYS A 16 9.21 3.85 8.17
C CYS A 16 8.53 4.85 7.23
N LEU A 17 8.95 4.86 5.97
CA LEU A 17 8.36 5.67 4.91
C LEU A 17 7.41 4.81 4.09
N SER A 18 6.18 5.29 3.95
CA SER A 18 5.17 4.72 3.06
C SER A 18 4.75 5.79 2.05
N PRO A 19 4.47 5.43 0.78
CA PRO A 19 4.26 6.42 -0.27
C PRO A 19 2.93 7.16 -0.12
N THR A 20 1.90 6.53 0.47
CA THR A 20 0.59 7.13 0.68
C THR A 20 0.14 7.07 2.13
N TYR A 21 -0.88 7.87 2.47
CA TYR A 21 -1.51 7.89 3.78
C TYR A 21 -2.15 6.53 4.12
N GLU A 22 -2.83 5.93 3.15
CA GLU A 22 -3.56 4.68 3.30
C GLU A 22 -2.61 3.51 3.57
N LEU A 23 -1.50 3.46 2.84
CA LEU A 23 -0.46 2.44 3.02
C LEU A 23 0.23 2.61 4.39
N ALA A 24 0.53 3.85 4.79
CA ALA A 24 1.04 4.14 6.13
C ALA A 24 0.12 3.60 7.23
N LEU A 25 -1.21 3.80 7.12
CA LEU A 25 -2.16 3.26 8.09
C LEU A 25 -2.22 1.74 8.08
N GLN A 26 -2.11 1.09 6.91
CA GLN A 26 -2.11 -0.37 6.80
C GLN A 26 -0.87 -0.97 7.49
N THR A 27 0.32 -0.47 7.18
CA THR A 27 1.56 -0.90 7.82
C THR A 27 1.53 -0.63 9.32
N GLY A 28 0.99 0.51 9.75
CA GLY A 28 0.81 0.84 11.17
C GLY A 28 -0.09 -0.14 11.92
N LYS A 29 -1.22 -0.55 11.34
CA LYS A 29 -2.09 -1.59 11.93
C LYS A 29 -1.37 -2.92 12.11
N VAL A 30 -0.54 -3.32 11.14
CA VAL A 30 0.27 -4.55 11.25
C VAL A 30 1.26 -4.43 12.40
N ILE A 31 1.92 -3.28 12.55
CA ILE A 31 2.84 -3.02 13.67
C ILE A 31 2.10 -3.10 15.00
N GLU A 32 0.93 -2.50 15.13
CA GLU A 32 0.10 -2.55 16.35
C GLU A 32 -0.34 -3.98 16.67
N GLN A 33 -0.77 -4.74 15.67
CA GLN A 33 -1.18 -6.14 15.83
C GLN A 33 -0.02 -7.05 16.26
N MET A 34 1.16 -6.91 15.63
CA MET A 34 2.35 -7.65 16.01
C MET A 34 2.91 -7.19 17.37
N GLY A 35 2.76 -5.90 17.68
CA GLY A 35 3.18 -5.26 18.92
C GLY A 35 2.24 -5.46 20.10
N LYS A 36 1.11 -6.18 19.96
CA LYS A 36 0.07 -6.33 20.99
C LYS A 36 0.58 -6.86 22.35
N PHE A 37 1.69 -7.58 22.35
CA PHE A 37 2.33 -8.12 23.56
C PHE A 37 3.41 -7.20 24.15
N HIS A 38 3.61 -6.01 23.58
CA HIS A 38 4.58 -4.99 24.01
C HIS A 38 3.82 -3.70 24.35
N PRO A 39 3.18 -3.60 25.53
CA PRO A 39 2.27 -2.49 25.86
C PRO A 39 2.95 -1.12 25.93
N GLU A 40 4.27 -1.09 26.13
CA GLU A 40 5.05 0.15 26.15
C GLU A 40 5.39 0.67 24.75
N LEU A 41 5.28 -0.18 23.73
CA LEU A 41 5.53 0.21 22.36
C LEU A 41 4.41 1.12 21.87
N LYS A 42 4.81 2.24 21.26
CA LYS A 42 3.88 3.23 20.72
C LYS A 42 4.31 3.65 19.32
N LEU A 43 3.30 3.95 18.52
CA LEU A 43 3.41 4.32 17.12
C LEU A 43 2.88 5.74 16.93
N ALA A 44 3.62 6.57 16.18
CA ALA A 44 3.16 7.86 15.71
C ALA A 44 3.05 7.88 14.19
N TYR A 45 2.02 8.56 13.68
CA TYR A 45 1.77 8.73 12.25
C TYR A 45 2.19 10.13 11.79
N ALA A 46 3.29 10.23 11.06
CA ALA A 46 3.80 11.45 10.44
C ALA A 46 3.20 11.61 9.03
N VAL A 47 1.91 11.94 8.99
CA VAL A 47 1.13 12.10 7.76
C VAL A 47 0.38 13.43 7.74
N ARG A 48 -0.01 13.90 6.54
CA ARG A 48 -0.76 15.16 6.41
C ARG A 48 -2.03 15.12 7.27
N GLY A 49 -2.30 16.24 7.96
CA GLY A 49 -3.44 16.38 8.86
C GLY A 49 -3.08 16.18 10.34
N ASN A 50 -1.99 15.49 10.65
CA ASN A 50 -1.50 15.40 12.02
C ASN A 50 -0.76 16.68 12.43
N LYS A 51 -1.42 17.54 13.21
CA LYS A 51 -0.84 18.79 13.72
C LYS A 51 -0.25 18.55 15.09
N LEU A 52 1.04 18.81 15.21
CA LEU A 52 1.75 18.86 16.47
C LEU A 52 2.20 20.29 16.73
N GLU A 53 2.20 20.67 18.00
CA GLU A 53 2.59 22.02 18.41
C GLU A 53 4.10 22.20 18.28
N ARG A 54 4.52 23.41 17.90
CA ARG A 54 5.95 23.71 17.72
C ARG A 54 6.67 23.61 19.07
N GLY A 55 7.72 22.79 19.12
CA GLY A 55 8.47 22.52 20.35
C GLY A 55 8.07 21.21 21.05
N GLN A 56 6.99 20.56 20.63
CA GLN A 56 6.67 19.20 21.07
C GLN A 56 7.70 18.21 20.51
N LYS A 57 8.01 17.18 21.29
CA LYS A 57 8.81 16.04 20.83
C LYS A 57 7.96 14.79 20.80
N ILE A 58 8.18 13.95 19.79
CA ILE A 58 7.57 12.63 19.71
C ILE A 58 8.19 11.76 20.80
N SER A 59 7.32 11.07 21.56
CA SER A 59 7.73 10.13 22.61
C SER A 59 7.62 8.67 22.15
N GLU A 60 6.90 8.47 21.04
CA GLU A 60 6.65 7.21 20.38
C GLU A 60 7.93 6.64 19.79
N HIS A 61 8.09 5.33 19.91
CA HIS A 61 9.29 4.61 19.52
C HIS A 61 9.37 4.39 18.01
N ILE A 62 8.20 4.27 17.37
CA ILE A 62 8.08 4.03 15.95
C ILE A 62 7.34 5.20 15.32
N VAL A 63 7.87 5.69 14.20
CA VAL A 63 7.20 6.66 13.34
C VAL A 63 6.99 6.04 11.98
N ILE A 64 5.74 6.06 11.51
CA ILE A 64 5.37 5.76 10.12
C ILE A 64 4.86 7.05 9.47
N GLY A 65 5.23 7.32 8.22
CA GLY A 65 4.69 8.50 7.56
C GLY A 65 5.02 8.59 6.08
N THR A 66 4.48 9.65 5.46
CA THR A 66 4.81 9.98 4.07
C THR A 66 6.10 10.80 4.00
N PRO A 67 6.90 10.68 2.92
CA PRO A 67 8.21 11.32 2.84
C PRO A 67 8.18 12.82 3.11
N GLY A 68 7.18 13.54 2.58
CA GLY A 68 7.06 14.98 2.77
C GLY A 68 6.88 15.39 4.24
N THR A 69 5.96 14.73 4.95
CA THR A 69 5.67 15.06 6.35
C THR A 69 6.79 14.61 7.29
N VAL A 70 7.39 13.45 7.04
CA VAL A 70 8.55 12.97 7.81
C VAL A 70 9.74 13.91 7.64
N LEU A 71 10.03 14.36 6.41
CA LEU A 71 11.10 15.32 6.17
C LEU A 71 10.88 16.62 6.95
N ASP A 72 9.65 17.12 6.99
CA ASP A 72 9.32 18.30 7.79
C ASP A 72 9.51 18.07 9.30
N TRP A 73 9.10 16.90 9.82
CA TRP A 73 9.27 16.54 11.23
C TRP A 73 10.75 16.44 11.63
N CYS A 74 11.60 15.93 10.74
CA CYS A 74 13.04 15.83 10.98
C CYS A 74 13.78 17.17 10.80
N ALA A 75 13.52 17.90 9.70
CA ALA A 75 14.36 19.02 9.29
C ALA A 75 13.84 20.39 9.75
N LYS A 76 12.54 20.63 9.63
CA LYS A 76 11.93 21.96 9.85
C LYS A 76 11.38 22.11 11.26
N LEU A 77 10.60 21.14 11.71
CA LEU A 77 9.89 21.17 12.99
C LEU A 77 10.70 20.57 14.14
N LYS A 78 11.66 19.70 13.82
CA LYS A 78 12.57 19.03 14.77
C LYS A 78 11.83 18.24 15.86
N PHE A 79 10.72 17.61 15.48
CA PHE A 79 9.94 16.72 16.35
C PHE A 79 10.64 15.38 16.57
N ILE A 80 11.46 14.98 15.59
CA ILE A 80 12.26 13.75 15.60
C ILE A 80 13.74 14.15 15.57
N ASP A 81 14.57 13.48 16.35
CA ASP A 81 16.03 13.53 16.23
C ASP A 81 16.52 12.37 15.35
N PRO A 82 16.93 12.62 14.08
CA PRO A 82 17.32 11.56 13.16
C PRO A 82 18.53 10.75 13.63
N LYS A 83 19.39 11.34 14.48
CA LYS A 83 20.61 10.68 14.98
C LYS A 83 20.32 9.51 15.92
N LYS A 84 19.10 9.42 16.46
CA LYS A 84 18.67 8.35 17.37
C LYS A 84 17.96 7.19 16.66
N ILE A 85 17.71 7.32 15.37
CA ILE A 85 17.07 6.26 14.58
C ILE A 85 18.05 5.11 14.38
N LYS A 86 17.64 3.92 14.82
CA LYS A 86 18.39 2.66 14.71
C LYS A 86 17.98 1.85 13.49
N VAL A 87 16.72 2.00 13.04
CA VAL A 87 16.17 1.26 11.90
C VAL A 87 15.39 2.21 11.01
N PHE A 88 15.67 2.15 9.71
CA PHE A 88 14.96 2.88 8.67
C PHE A 88 14.39 1.92 7.64
N VAL A 89 13.11 2.07 7.33
CA VAL A 89 12.37 1.25 6.37
C VAL A 89 11.81 2.14 5.28
N LEU A 90 11.97 1.73 4.03
CA LEU A 90 11.30 2.30 2.87
C LEU A 90 10.41 1.21 2.25
N ASP A 91 9.10 1.44 2.28
CA ASP A 91 8.09 0.51 1.80
C ASP A 91 7.59 0.91 0.41
N GLU A 92 7.17 -0.07 -0.40
CA GLU A 92 6.62 0.11 -1.76
C GLU A 92 7.48 1.06 -2.63
N ALA A 93 8.78 0.76 -2.77
CA ALA A 93 9.76 1.67 -3.38
C ALA A 93 9.48 2.01 -4.85
N ASP A 94 8.78 1.14 -5.57
CA ASP A 94 8.31 1.37 -6.93
C ASP A 94 7.21 2.41 -7.01
N VAL A 95 6.24 2.38 -6.10
CA VAL A 95 5.24 3.45 -5.94
C VAL A 95 5.92 4.74 -5.46
N MET A 96 6.95 4.62 -4.61
CA MET A 96 7.72 5.76 -4.09
C MET A 96 8.41 6.55 -5.21
N ILE A 97 9.02 5.88 -6.20
CA ILE A 97 9.68 6.56 -7.33
C ILE A 97 8.68 7.14 -8.33
N ALA A 98 7.50 6.55 -8.47
CA ALA A 98 6.45 7.03 -9.38
C ALA A 98 5.84 8.35 -8.90
N THR A 99 5.93 8.63 -7.59
CA THR A 99 5.34 9.82 -6.98
C THR A 99 6.31 11.01 -7.00
N GLN A 100 5.89 12.11 -7.63
CA GLN A 100 6.74 13.28 -7.82
C GLN A 100 7.31 13.81 -6.49
N GLY A 101 8.65 13.91 -6.43
CA GLY A 101 9.39 14.45 -5.29
C GLY A 101 9.58 13.51 -4.10
N HIS A 102 8.91 12.35 -4.06
CA HIS A 102 9.05 11.38 -2.97
C HIS A 102 10.44 10.73 -2.94
N GLN A 103 11.01 10.44 -4.11
CA GLN A 103 12.39 9.97 -4.26
C GLN A 103 13.38 10.93 -3.56
N ASP A 104 13.34 12.21 -3.91
CA ASP A 104 14.31 13.19 -3.38
C ASP A 104 14.12 13.44 -1.89
N GLN A 105 12.86 13.48 -1.44
CA GLN A 105 12.53 13.61 -0.01
C GLN A 105 13.06 12.41 0.80
N SER A 106 12.88 11.20 0.29
CA SER A 106 13.36 9.96 0.92
C SER A 106 14.88 9.93 1.03
N ILE A 107 15.60 10.32 -0.04
CA ILE A 107 17.06 10.42 -0.01
C ILE A 107 17.53 11.48 1.00
N ARG A 108 16.82 12.62 1.10
CA ARG A 108 17.16 13.66 2.08
C ARG A 108 16.98 13.18 3.51
N ILE A 109 15.90 12.45 3.80
CA ILE A 109 15.68 11.83 5.12
C ILE A 109 16.81 10.85 5.42
N GLN A 110 17.11 9.95 4.47
CA GLN A 110 18.17 8.96 4.61
C GLN A 110 19.53 9.58 4.96
N ARG A 111 19.89 10.70 4.32
CA ARG A 111 21.14 11.42 4.58
C ARG A 111 21.24 12.05 5.97
N MET A 112 20.11 12.24 6.66
CA MET A 112 20.10 12.76 8.03
C MET A 112 20.31 11.65 9.08
N LEU A 113 20.16 10.38 8.69
CA LEU A 113 20.28 9.23 9.57
C LEU A 113 21.75 8.89 9.84
N PRO A 114 22.05 8.26 10.99
CA PRO A 114 23.41 7.88 11.30
C PRO A 114 23.86 6.67 10.46
N ARG A 115 25.17 6.53 10.25
CA ARG A 115 25.75 5.45 9.41
C ARG A 115 25.52 4.04 9.95
N ASN A 116 25.30 3.91 11.26
CA ASN A 116 24.99 2.65 11.93
C ASN A 116 23.48 2.34 11.96
N CYS A 117 22.65 3.15 11.30
CA CYS A 117 21.24 2.87 11.12
C CYS A 117 21.06 1.69 10.15
N GLN A 118 20.33 0.67 10.57
CA GLN A 118 19.96 -0.43 9.69
C GLN A 118 18.96 0.06 8.65
N MET A 119 19.29 -0.05 7.37
CA MET A 119 18.44 0.41 6.28
C MET A 119 17.78 -0.78 5.58
N LEU A 120 16.48 -0.66 5.37
CA LEU A 120 15.63 -1.69 4.79
C LEU A 120 14.81 -1.06 3.66
N LEU A 121 14.76 -1.71 2.50
CA LEU A 121 13.94 -1.29 1.37
C LEU A 121 13.17 -2.47 0.80
N PHE A 122 11.88 -2.27 0.58
CA PHE A 122 10.95 -3.25 0.02
C PHE A 122 10.33 -2.71 -1.26
N SER A 123 10.25 -3.56 -2.28
CA SER A 123 9.63 -3.21 -3.56
C SER A 123 8.97 -4.43 -4.16
N ALA A 124 7.81 -4.25 -4.80
CA ALA A 124 7.13 -5.28 -5.57
C ALA A 124 7.69 -5.40 -6.98
N THR A 125 8.46 -4.44 -7.51
CA THR A 125 9.06 -4.52 -8.85
C THR A 125 10.58 -4.36 -8.81
N PHE A 126 11.26 -4.84 -9.84
CA PHE A 126 12.72 -4.79 -10.01
C PHE A 126 13.15 -3.96 -11.23
N GLU A 127 12.42 -2.90 -11.58
CA GLU A 127 12.81 -2.04 -12.70
C GLU A 127 14.14 -1.31 -12.43
N ASP A 128 14.87 -0.95 -13.50
CA ASP A 128 16.17 -0.27 -13.39
C ASP A 128 16.09 1.06 -12.63
N SER A 129 14.96 1.77 -12.75
CA SER A 129 14.68 3.01 -12.03
C SER A 129 14.62 2.76 -10.51
N VAL A 130 13.89 1.73 -10.09
CA VAL A 130 13.77 1.29 -8.70
C VAL A 130 15.12 0.84 -8.17
N TRP A 131 15.85 0.05 -8.97
CA TRP A 131 17.18 -0.44 -8.59
C TRP A 131 18.18 0.71 -8.36
N LYS A 132 18.25 1.67 -9.29
CA LYS A 132 19.10 2.87 -9.16
C LYS A 132 18.72 3.73 -7.96
N PHE A 133 17.43 3.82 -7.64
CA PHE A 133 16.97 4.49 -6.44
C PHE A 133 17.41 3.73 -5.18
N ALA A 134 17.21 2.43 -5.16
CA ALA A 134 17.51 1.58 -4.02
C ALA A 134 19.00 1.60 -3.65
N GLN A 135 19.91 1.58 -4.64
CA GLN A 135 21.35 1.75 -4.44
C GLN A 135 21.75 3.09 -3.82
N LYS A 136 20.94 4.15 -4.00
CA LYS A 136 21.21 5.46 -3.38
C LYS A 136 20.73 5.53 -1.93
N VAL A 137 19.73 4.73 -1.58
CA VAL A 137 19.10 4.75 -0.25
C VAL A 137 19.81 3.78 0.69
N VAL A 138 20.13 2.57 0.23
CA VAL A 138 20.73 1.51 1.06
C VAL A 138 22.17 1.27 0.60
N PRO A 139 23.19 1.78 1.32
CA PRO A 139 24.59 1.51 1.00
C PRO A 139 24.95 0.06 1.33
N ASP A 140 25.79 -0.56 0.51
CA ASP A 140 26.26 -1.95 0.67
C ASP A 140 25.16 -2.98 1.02
N PRO A 141 24.07 -3.07 0.22
CA PRO A 141 22.91 -3.87 0.59
C PRO A 141 23.14 -5.37 0.36
N ASN A 142 22.64 -6.18 1.29
CA ASN A 142 22.30 -7.57 1.01
C ASN A 142 21.02 -7.60 0.18
N ILE A 143 21.05 -8.33 -0.93
CA ILE A 143 19.95 -8.37 -1.91
C ILE A 143 19.25 -9.71 -1.84
N ILE A 144 17.96 -9.70 -1.50
CA ILE A 144 17.11 -10.88 -1.53
C ILE A 144 16.11 -10.68 -2.67
N LYS A 145 16.16 -11.55 -3.68
CA LYS A 145 15.24 -11.51 -4.82
C LYS A 145 14.40 -12.77 -4.84
N LEU A 146 13.09 -12.61 -4.96
CA LEU A 146 12.21 -13.72 -5.27
C LEU A 146 11.97 -13.71 -6.78
N LYS A 147 12.43 -14.76 -7.47
CA LYS A 147 12.08 -14.97 -8.88
C LYS A 147 10.59 -15.27 -8.95
N ARG A 148 9.92 -14.69 -9.95
CA ARG A 148 8.53 -14.97 -10.25
C ARG A 148 8.35 -16.47 -10.49
N GLU A 149 7.43 -17.11 -9.77
CA GLU A 149 6.81 -18.33 -10.28
C GLU A 149 5.97 -17.94 -11.48
N GLU A 150 6.26 -18.53 -12.65
CA GLU A 150 5.43 -18.33 -13.83
C GLU A 150 4.04 -18.85 -13.52
N GLU A 151 3.10 -17.95 -13.24
CA GLU A 151 1.70 -18.30 -13.12
C GLU A 151 1.19 -18.74 -14.49
N THR A 152 1.19 -20.04 -14.72
CA THR A 152 0.52 -20.65 -15.85
C THR A 152 -0.99 -20.50 -15.66
N LEU A 153 -1.68 -19.98 -16.67
CA LEU A 153 -3.15 -19.84 -16.67
C LEU A 153 -3.89 -21.19 -16.71
N ASP A 154 -3.16 -22.29 -16.67
CA ASP A 154 -3.65 -23.67 -16.82
C ASP A 154 -4.80 -24.01 -15.86
N THR A 155 -4.84 -23.38 -14.68
CA THR A 155 -5.90 -23.60 -13.68
C THR A 155 -7.09 -22.63 -13.82
N ILE A 156 -6.92 -21.51 -14.53
CA ILE A 156 -7.94 -20.46 -14.65
C ILE A 156 -8.83 -20.72 -15.87
N LYS A 157 -10.10 -21.06 -15.63
CA LYS A 157 -11.10 -21.18 -16.68
C LYS A 157 -11.60 -19.80 -17.09
N GLN A 158 -11.32 -19.40 -18.32
CA GLN A 158 -11.72 -18.10 -18.87
C GLN A 158 -12.94 -18.25 -19.77
N TYR A 159 -13.93 -17.39 -19.56
CA TYR A 159 -15.17 -17.36 -20.33
C TYR A 159 -15.50 -15.92 -20.76
N TYR A 160 -16.23 -15.80 -21.86
CA TYR A 160 -16.81 -14.55 -22.31
C TYR A 160 -18.29 -14.75 -22.63
N VAL A 161 -19.09 -13.69 -22.48
CA VAL A 161 -20.50 -13.67 -22.81
C VAL A 161 -20.75 -12.50 -23.76
N LEU A 162 -21.30 -12.79 -24.93
CA LEU A 162 -21.69 -11.76 -25.89
C LEU A 162 -22.96 -11.07 -25.39
N CYS A 163 -22.93 -9.75 -25.30
CA CYS A 163 -24.06 -8.91 -24.89
C CYS A 163 -24.18 -7.76 -25.88
N ASN A 164 -25.38 -7.44 -26.34
CA ASN A 164 -25.61 -6.36 -27.31
C ASN A 164 -25.67 -4.98 -26.66
N ASN A 165 -26.03 -4.91 -25.38
CA ASN A 165 -26.19 -3.66 -24.64
C ASN A 165 -25.90 -3.86 -23.14
N ARG A 166 -25.96 -2.76 -22.37
CA ARG A 166 -25.66 -2.75 -20.93
C ARG A 166 -26.68 -3.54 -20.10
N ASP A 167 -27.95 -3.53 -20.51
CA ASP A 167 -29.03 -4.24 -19.79
C ASP A 167 -28.86 -5.75 -19.93
N GLU A 168 -28.52 -6.24 -21.11
CA GLU A 168 -28.16 -7.65 -21.35
C GLU A 168 -26.93 -8.06 -20.54
N LYS A 169 -25.92 -7.19 -20.44
CA LYS A 169 -24.73 -7.45 -19.61
C LYS A 169 -25.08 -7.56 -18.13
N PHE A 170 -25.99 -6.70 -17.63
CA PHE A 170 -26.49 -6.78 -16.26
C PHE A 170 -27.28 -8.08 -16.03
N GLN A 171 -28.17 -8.43 -16.95
CA GLN A 171 -28.95 -9.66 -16.85
C GLN A 171 -28.08 -10.92 -16.87
N ALA A 172 -27.06 -10.95 -17.74
CA ALA A 172 -26.08 -12.03 -17.78
C ALA A 172 -25.31 -12.17 -16.45
N LEU A 173 -24.94 -11.04 -15.83
CA LEU A 173 -24.29 -11.03 -14.52
C LEU A 173 -25.21 -11.58 -13.42
N CYS A 174 -26.48 -11.15 -13.38
CA CYS A 174 -27.47 -11.68 -12.43
C CYS A 174 -27.65 -13.20 -12.58
N ASN A 175 -27.75 -13.68 -13.82
CA ASN A 175 -27.86 -15.12 -14.10
C ASN A 175 -26.61 -15.88 -13.62
N LEU A 176 -25.41 -15.29 -13.76
CA LEU A 176 -24.15 -15.90 -13.31
C LEU A 176 -24.11 -16.04 -11.78
N TYR A 177 -24.54 -15.01 -11.05
CA TYR A 177 -24.65 -15.07 -9.58
C TYR A 177 -25.73 -16.03 -9.11
N GLY A 178 -26.81 -16.21 -9.87
CA GLY A 178 -27.86 -17.19 -9.57
C GLY A 178 -27.46 -18.64 -9.86
N ALA A 179 -26.59 -18.87 -10.84
CA ALA A 179 -26.20 -20.20 -11.29
C ALA A 179 -24.95 -20.76 -10.59
N ILE A 180 -24.10 -19.91 -10.02
CA ILE A 180 -22.81 -20.30 -9.44
C ILE A 180 -22.73 -19.84 -7.99
N THR A 181 -22.27 -20.72 -7.09
CA THR A 181 -21.91 -20.33 -5.73
C THR A 181 -20.63 -19.49 -5.74
N ILE A 182 -20.79 -18.18 -5.59
CA ILE A 182 -19.72 -17.19 -5.56
C ILE A 182 -19.62 -16.63 -4.13
N ALA A 183 -18.45 -16.75 -3.49
CA ALA A 183 -18.22 -16.16 -2.16
C ALA A 183 -17.96 -14.65 -2.27
N GLN A 184 -16.99 -14.26 -3.10
CA GLN A 184 -16.66 -12.89 -3.45
C GLN A 184 -16.27 -12.85 -4.92
N ALA A 185 -16.64 -11.78 -5.61
CA ALA A 185 -16.23 -11.54 -6.99
C ALA A 185 -15.89 -10.06 -7.18
N MET A 186 -14.99 -9.80 -8.12
CA MET A 186 -14.62 -8.44 -8.54
C MET A 186 -15.13 -8.21 -9.96
N ILE A 187 -15.75 -7.06 -10.17
CA ILE A 187 -16.28 -6.66 -11.47
C ILE A 187 -15.55 -5.39 -11.88
N PHE A 188 -14.81 -5.46 -12.99
CA PHE A 188 -14.16 -4.31 -13.61
C PHE A 188 -15.13 -3.70 -14.65
N CYS A 189 -15.35 -2.38 -14.60
CA CYS A 189 -16.45 -1.69 -15.27
C CYS A 189 -16.05 -0.36 -15.90
N HIS A 190 -16.34 -0.19 -17.20
CA HIS A 190 -16.39 1.02 -18.04
C HIS A 190 -17.02 2.32 -17.44
N VAL A 191 -16.34 3.46 -17.19
CA VAL A 191 -16.97 4.74 -16.79
C VAL A 191 -16.25 5.89 -17.48
N SER A 192 -16.83 6.39 -18.58
CA SER A 192 -16.41 7.64 -19.23
C SER A 192 -16.90 8.85 -18.43
N SER A 193 -16.02 9.79 -18.13
CA SER A 193 -16.29 11.02 -17.34
C SER A 193 -17.09 12.08 -18.11
N SER A 194 -18.16 11.68 -18.79
CA SER A 194 -19.07 12.56 -19.52
C SER A 194 -20.52 12.22 -19.17
N GLY A 195 -20.99 12.77 -18.05
CA GLY A 195 -22.43 12.92 -17.77
C GLY A 195 -22.91 12.49 -16.39
N GLY A 196 -22.82 13.39 -15.39
CA GLY A 196 -23.74 13.52 -14.24
C GLY A 196 -23.88 12.34 -13.24
N PRO A 197 -24.34 12.59 -12.00
CA PRO A 197 -24.61 11.52 -11.05
C PRO A 197 -25.89 10.78 -11.47
N ALA A 198 -25.76 9.53 -11.90
CA ALA A 198 -26.90 8.60 -11.89
C ALA A 198 -27.25 8.25 -10.44
N ARG A 199 -27.89 9.20 -9.74
CA ARG A 199 -28.80 8.89 -8.64
C ARG A 199 -29.98 8.15 -9.26
N GLY A 200 -29.96 6.83 -9.16
CA GLY A 200 -31.05 5.98 -9.60
C GLY A 200 -31.01 4.68 -8.82
N GLY A 201 -31.55 4.72 -7.59
CA GLY A 201 -31.95 3.50 -6.92
C GLY A 201 -33.05 2.84 -7.75
N ALA A 202 -32.72 1.72 -8.40
CA ALA A 202 -33.72 0.74 -8.77
C ALA A 202 -33.83 -0.24 -7.60
N ALA A 203 -34.72 0.09 -6.66
CA ALA A 203 -35.31 -0.95 -5.83
C ALA A 203 -36.13 -1.83 -6.77
N LEU A 204 -35.65 -3.04 -7.05
CA LEU A 204 -36.46 -4.06 -7.71
C LEU A 204 -37.25 -4.79 -6.62
N GLU A 205 -38.55 -4.57 -6.59
CA GLU A 205 -39.50 -5.39 -5.83
C GLU A 205 -39.30 -6.86 -6.21
N GLY A 206 -39.16 -7.72 -5.19
CA GLY A 206 -39.36 -9.17 -5.34
C GLY A 206 -38.12 -10.07 -5.27
N VAL A 207 -36.89 -9.54 -5.18
CA VAL A 207 -35.69 -10.37 -4.93
C VAL A 207 -34.95 -9.80 -3.72
N PRO A 208 -34.67 -10.58 -2.65
CA PRO A 208 -33.88 -10.07 -1.53
C PRO A 208 -32.50 -9.66 -2.03
N ALA A 209 -32.26 -8.35 -2.05
CA ALA A 209 -30.96 -7.78 -2.40
C ALA A 209 -29.92 -8.26 -1.39
N PRO A 210 -28.83 -8.95 -1.80
CA PRO A 210 -27.71 -9.13 -0.90
C PRO A 210 -27.11 -7.76 -0.59
N PRO A 211 -26.74 -7.49 0.67
CA PRO A 211 -26.28 -6.18 1.11
C PRO A 211 -24.89 -5.89 0.53
N PHE A 212 -24.83 -5.27 -0.63
CA PHE A 212 -23.56 -4.78 -1.18
C PHE A 212 -23.24 -3.40 -0.63
N SER A 213 -22.19 -3.33 0.17
CA SER A 213 -21.41 -2.13 0.47
C SER A 213 -20.67 -1.66 -0.79
N PRO A 214 -20.40 -0.35 -0.94
CA PRO A 214 -19.89 0.22 -2.19
C PRO A 214 -18.40 -0.13 -2.34
N LEU A 215 -18.07 -1.05 -3.25
CA LEU A 215 -16.70 -1.34 -3.66
C LEU A 215 -16.49 -0.93 -5.12
N LEU A 216 -15.73 0.16 -5.24
CA LEU A 216 -14.89 0.65 -6.33
C LEU A 216 -15.13 0.08 -7.75
N PHE A 217 -15.75 0.90 -8.61
CA PHE A 217 -15.85 0.70 -10.05
C PHE A 217 -14.67 1.37 -10.78
N SER A 218 -14.00 0.68 -11.70
CA SER A 218 -12.99 1.24 -12.63
C SER A 218 -12.89 0.42 -13.91
N ALA A 219 -12.43 1.07 -14.97
CA ALA A 219 -13.02 1.02 -16.29
C ALA A 219 -12.03 0.96 -17.44
N GLU A 220 -12.13 -0.04 -18.33
CA GLU A 220 -11.64 0.01 -19.72
C GLU A 220 -12.53 -0.80 -20.68
N GLU A 221 -12.59 -0.40 -21.96
CA GLU A 221 -13.35 -1.04 -23.04
C GLU A 221 -12.38 -1.56 -24.11
N ASP A 222 -12.23 -2.88 -24.19
CA ASP A 222 -12.30 -3.70 -25.41
C ASP A 222 -12.05 -5.17 -24.99
N GLN A 223 -13.00 -6.05 -25.31
CA GLN A 223 -13.00 -7.49 -24.95
C GLN A 223 -12.63 -7.78 -23.48
N VAL A 224 -13.59 -7.63 -22.56
CA VAL A 224 -13.38 -8.04 -21.17
C VAL A 224 -13.72 -9.54 -21.02
N PRO A 225 -12.74 -10.44 -20.83
CA PRO A 225 -13.05 -11.77 -20.30
C PRO A 225 -13.71 -11.60 -18.92
N CYS A 226 -14.84 -12.27 -18.70
CA CYS A 226 -15.43 -12.36 -17.37
C CYS A 226 -14.53 -13.28 -16.53
N VAL A 227 -13.47 -12.72 -15.95
CA VAL A 227 -12.57 -13.46 -15.08
C VAL A 227 -13.20 -13.54 -13.70
N ALA A 228 -13.97 -14.60 -13.45
CA ALA A 228 -14.32 -15.01 -12.08
C ALA A 228 -13.07 -15.63 -11.44
N ARG A 229 -12.22 -14.83 -10.81
CA ARG A 229 -11.08 -15.32 -10.03
C ARG A 229 -11.59 -15.95 -8.74
N LYS A 230 -11.40 -17.26 -8.60
CA LYS A 230 -11.23 -17.88 -7.28
C LYS A 230 -9.81 -17.58 -6.85
N GLU A 231 -9.67 -17.07 -5.63
CA GLU A 231 -8.39 -16.78 -4.96
C GLU A 231 -7.71 -15.47 -5.35
N TRP A 232 -7.65 -14.58 -4.35
CA TRP A 232 -6.82 -13.39 -4.33
C TRP A 232 -5.53 -13.72 -3.62
N PHE A 233 -4.51 -14.07 -4.38
CA PHE A 233 -3.14 -13.64 -4.16
C PHE A 233 -2.61 -13.22 -5.54
N VAL A 234 -1.47 -12.52 -5.58
CA VAL A 234 -0.78 -12.07 -6.81
C VAL A 234 -1.11 -10.64 -7.23
N LYS A 235 -0.44 -9.73 -6.51
CA LYS A 235 0.32 -8.66 -7.17
C LYS A 235 1.68 -8.52 -6.50
N MET A 236 2.45 -9.61 -6.47
CA MET A 236 3.90 -9.53 -6.32
C MET A 236 4.46 -9.69 -7.73
N GLN A 237 4.73 -8.57 -8.39
CA GLN A 237 5.76 -8.58 -9.43
C GLN A 237 7.11 -8.89 -8.73
N HIS A 238 8.21 -8.99 -9.47
CA HIS A 238 9.54 -9.32 -8.91
C HIS A 238 9.87 -8.53 -7.64
N SER A 239 9.61 -9.15 -6.48
CA SER A 239 9.73 -8.48 -5.21
C SER A 239 11.15 -8.66 -4.71
N PHE A 240 11.71 -7.59 -4.17
CA PHE A 240 13.04 -7.67 -3.57
C PHE A 240 13.09 -6.90 -2.26
N ILE A 241 14.00 -7.38 -1.42
CA ILE A 241 14.30 -6.79 -0.12
C ILE A 241 15.78 -6.45 -0.11
N LEU A 242 16.11 -5.21 0.25
CA LEU A 242 17.46 -4.80 0.59
C LEU A 242 17.60 -4.62 2.08
N VAL A 243 18.73 -5.09 2.60
CA VAL A 243 19.08 -4.98 4.01
C VAL A 243 20.56 -4.61 4.15
N SER A 244 20.88 -3.51 4.81
CA SER A 244 22.25 -3.16 5.25
C SER A 244 22.37 -3.23 6.77
#